data_AF-A0A2P6AQ63-F1
#
_entry.id   AF-A0A2P6AQ63-F1
#
_cell.length_a   1.000
_cell.length_b   1.000
_cell.length_c   1.000
_cell.angle_alpha   90.00
_cell.angle_beta   90.00
_cell.angle_gamma   90.00
#
_symmetry.space_group_name_H-M   'P 1'
#
loop_
_entity.id
_entity.type
_entity.pdbx_description
1 polymer ?
#
loop_
_entity_poly.entity_id
_entity_poly.type
_entity_poly.pdbx_seq_one_letter_code
_entity_poly.pdbx_strand_id
1 'polypeptide(L)'
;GQEVVPLKVVKAVLPDPASLAQDYTGKTCIGDLLRGSRDGREQEVFIYNVCDHADCHAEVGSQAISYTAGVPAAAAAILVARGDWDARRMVNVEELPPRPFLSLLDDMGLPTRIRDARGDRAWHERPAHASVAGGALAVG
;
A
#
# COMPACT_ATOMS: atom_id res chain seq x y z
N GLY A 1 -38.94 -16.23 -26.05
CA GLY A 1 -38.18 -16.07 -24.81
C GLY A 1 -37.76 -14.62 -24.68
N GLN A 2 -37.58 -14.10 -23.47
CA GLN A 2 -37.03 -12.75 -23.28
C GLN A 2 -35.53 -12.75 -23.62
N GLU A 3 -35.05 -11.68 -24.26
CA GLU A 3 -33.62 -11.43 -24.38
C GLU A 3 -33.06 -11.05 -23.01
N VAL A 4 -32.07 -11.80 -22.56
CA VAL A 4 -31.44 -11.60 -21.26
C VAL A 4 -29.93 -11.61 -21.43
N VAL A 5 -29.25 -10.68 -20.76
CA VAL A 5 -27.78 -10.67 -20.64
C VAL A 5 -27.41 -11.43 -19.36
N PRO A 6 -26.80 -12.63 -19.42
CA PRO A 6 -26.58 -13.47 -18.25
C PRO A 6 -25.86 -12.77 -17.08
N LEU A 7 -24.88 -11.90 -17.37
CA LEU A 7 -24.16 -11.14 -16.35
C LEU A 7 -25.07 -10.21 -15.53
N LYS A 8 -26.10 -9.62 -16.16
CA LYS A 8 -27.04 -8.74 -15.47
C LYS A 8 -27.94 -9.52 -14.51
N VAL A 9 -28.28 -10.78 -14.85
CA VAL A 9 -29.02 -11.68 -13.97
C VAL A 9 -28.18 -12.02 -12.74
N VAL A 10 -26.92 -12.39 -12.93
CA VAL A 10 -25.99 -12.69 -11.83
C VAL A 10 -25.85 -11.48 -10.90
N LYS A 11 -25.63 -10.28 -11.45
CA LYS A 11 -25.55 -9.05 -10.65
C LYS A 11 -26.83 -8.78 -9.85
N ALA A 12 -28.00 -9.09 -10.40
CA ALA A 12 -29.28 -8.84 -9.75
C ALA A 12 -29.62 -9.84 -8.62
N VAL A 13 -29.08 -11.06 -8.67
CA VAL A 13 -29.30 -12.08 -7.63
C VAL A 13 -28.23 -12.08 -6.53
N LEU A 14 -27.09 -11.43 -6.76
CA LEU A 14 -26.06 -11.24 -5.75
C LEU A 14 -26.44 -10.11 -4.78
N PRO A 15 -26.02 -10.18 -3.51
CA PRO A 15 -26.22 -9.09 -2.57
C PRO A 15 -25.55 -7.81 -3.06
N ASP A 16 -26.12 -6.67 -2.68
CA ASP A 16 -25.54 -5.36 -2.98
C ASP A 16 -24.12 -5.27 -2.38
N PRO A 17 -23.07 -5.00 -3.19
CA PRO A 17 -21.71 -4.85 -2.68
C PRO A 17 -21.58 -3.84 -1.53
N ALA A 18 -22.42 -2.80 -1.49
CA ALA A 18 -22.39 -1.80 -0.43
C ALA A 18 -22.92 -2.34 0.91
N SER A 19 -23.92 -3.22 0.89
CA SER A 19 -24.49 -3.78 2.12
C SER A 19 -23.59 -4.83 2.78
N LEU A 20 -22.58 -5.34 2.06
CA LEU A 20 -21.63 -6.30 2.60
C LEU A 20 -20.71 -5.71 3.66
N ALA A 21 -20.46 -4.40 3.65
CA ALA A 21 -19.45 -3.76 4.50
C ALA A 21 -19.75 -3.90 6.01
N GLN A 22 -21.02 -3.97 6.40
CA GLN A 22 -21.44 -3.99 7.80
C GLN A 22 -21.01 -5.27 8.54
N ASP A 23 -21.03 -6.42 7.86
CA ASP A 23 -20.68 -7.73 8.43
C ASP A 23 -19.34 -8.27 7.90
N TYR A 24 -18.59 -7.46 7.14
CA TYR A 24 -17.36 -7.89 6.49
C TYR A 24 -16.19 -7.91 7.48
N THR A 25 -15.74 -9.11 7.83
CA THR A 25 -14.59 -9.31 8.71
C THR A 25 -13.35 -9.70 7.93
N GLY A 26 -12.17 -9.34 8.45
CA GLY A 26 -10.88 -9.72 7.88
C GLY A 26 -10.01 -8.52 7.60
N LYS A 27 -8.83 -8.78 7.03
CA LYS A 27 -7.84 -7.75 6.71
C LYS A 27 -7.42 -7.86 5.27
N THR A 28 -7.19 -6.72 4.63
CA THR A 28 -6.43 -6.67 3.38
C THR A 28 -4.94 -6.67 3.70
N CYS A 29 -4.14 -7.26 2.82
CA CYS A 29 -2.69 -7.14 2.83
C CYS A 29 -2.26 -6.96 1.38
N ILE A 30 -1.84 -5.74 1.04
CA ILE A 30 -1.46 -5.37 -0.32
C ILE A 30 -0.02 -4.88 -0.26
N GLY A 31 0.81 -5.38 -1.17
CA GLY A 31 2.22 -5.01 -1.19
C GLY A 31 2.99 -5.66 -2.33
N ASP A 32 4.21 -5.19 -2.49
CA ASP A 32 5.16 -5.61 -3.52
C ASP A 32 6.31 -6.38 -2.89
N LEU A 33 6.58 -7.58 -3.41
CA LEU A 33 7.78 -8.36 -3.08
C LEU A 33 8.84 -8.11 -4.14
N LEU A 34 9.84 -7.30 -3.78
CA LEU A 34 10.93 -6.91 -4.66
C LEU A 34 12.14 -7.79 -4.42
N ARG A 35 12.78 -8.21 -5.52
CA ARG A 35 14.09 -8.88 -5.52
C ARG A 35 15.05 -8.10 -6.42
N GLY A 36 16.26 -7.89 -5.94
CA GLY A 36 17.30 -7.25 -6.74
C GLY A 36 18.62 -7.17 -6.00
N SER A 37 19.60 -6.51 -6.61
CA SER A 37 20.92 -6.32 -6.02
C SER A 37 21.12 -4.88 -5.56
N ARG A 38 21.71 -4.71 -4.38
CA ARG A 38 22.17 -3.41 -3.89
C ARG A 38 23.54 -3.59 -3.27
N ASP A 39 24.49 -2.75 -3.68
CA ASP A 39 25.90 -2.83 -3.29
C ASP A 39 26.54 -4.19 -3.60
N GLY A 40 26.15 -4.81 -4.73
CA GLY A 40 26.65 -6.11 -5.18
C GLY A 40 26.11 -7.32 -4.40
N ARG A 41 25.11 -7.12 -3.53
CA ARG A 41 24.47 -8.18 -2.73
C ARG A 41 23.00 -8.30 -3.09
N GLU A 42 22.57 -9.53 -3.36
CA GLU A 42 21.16 -9.88 -3.53
C GLU A 42 20.36 -9.54 -2.26
N GLN A 43 19.21 -8.90 -2.45
CA GLN A 43 18.30 -8.47 -1.41
C GLN A 43 16.85 -8.72 -1.84
N GLU A 44 16.03 -9.09 -0.87
CA GLU A 44 14.59 -9.22 -1.01
C GLU A 44 13.93 -8.27 0.00
N VAL A 45 12.93 -7.51 -0.46
CA VAL A 45 12.19 -6.54 0.35
C VAL A 45 10.72 -6.67 0.03
N PHE A 46 9.89 -6.77 1.07
CA PHE A 46 8.43 -6.71 0.96
C PHE A 46 7.94 -5.38 1.50
N ILE A 47 7.29 -4.57 0.66
CA ILE A 47 6.70 -3.28 1.06
C ILE A 47 5.18 -3.43 1.00
N TYR A 48 4.48 -3.16 2.10
CA TYR A 48 3.06 -3.51 2.19
C TYR A 48 2.28 -2.64 3.17
N ASN A 49 0.95 -2.66 3.04
CA ASN A 49 0.01 -2.12 4.02
C ASN A 49 -1.01 -3.19 4.44
N VAL A 50 -1.62 -2.99 5.60
CA VAL A 50 -2.74 -3.81 6.11
C VAL A 50 -3.86 -2.86 6.56
N CYS A 51 -5.09 -3.02 6.05
CA CYS A 51 -6.30 -2.35 6.58
C CYS A 51 -7.32 -3.41 7.00
N ASP A 52 -7.95 -3.15 8.14
CA ASP A 52 -9.00 -3.99 8.67
C ASP A 52 -10.35 -3.49 8.18
N HIS A 53 -11.21 -4.40 7.72
CA HIS A 53 -12.51 -4.02 7.20
C HIS A 53 -13.42 -3.36 8.25
N ALA A 54 -13.34 -3.78 9.51
CA ALA A 54 -14.15 -3.21 10.58
C ALA A 54 -13.69 -1.78 10.95
N ASP A 55 -12.38 -1.56 11.03
CA ASP A 55 -11.81 -0.22 11.31
C ASP A 55 -12.19 0.76 10.20
N CYS A 56 -11.98 0.35 8.95
CA CYS A 56 -12.25 1.16 7.77
C CYS A 56 -13.79 1.43 7.65
N HIS A 57 -14.67 0.49 8.03
CA HIS A 57 -16.13 0.72 8.09
C HIS A 57 -16.54 1.65 9.24
N ALA A 58 -15.91 1.54 10.41
CA ALA A 58 -16.19 2.42 11.54
C ALA A 58 -15.80 3.88 11.27
N GLU A 59 -14.74 4.11 10.50
CA GLU A 59 -14.26 5.46 10.16
C GLU A 59 -15.11 6.13 9.06
N VAL A 60 -15.33 5.43 7.94
CA VAL A 60 -15.92 6.04 6.73
C VAL A 60 -17.12 5.30 6.17
N GLY A 61 -17.65 4.29 6.87
CA GLY A 61 -18.82 3.52 6.44
C GLY A 61 -18.57 2.60 5.24
N SER A 62 -17.30 2.30 4.95
CA SER A 62 -16.91 1.50 3.78
C SER A 62 -15.89 0.42 4.14
N GLN A 63 -15.88 -0.66 3.38
CA GLN A 63 -14.89 -1.73 3.51
C GLN A 63 -13.44 -1.27 3.15
N ALA A 64 -12.46 -2.14 3.45
CA ALA A 64 -11.04 -1.92 3.22
C ALA A 64 -10.58 -1.78 1.75
N ILE A 65 -11.26 -2.41 0.79
CA ILE A 65 -10.97 -2.30 -0.65
C ILE A 65 -11.19 -0.87 -1.16
N SER A 66 -12.35 -0.27 -0.87
CA SER A 66 -12.64 1.12 -1.24
C SER A 66 -11.77 2.09 -0.45
N TYR A 67 -11.48 1.77 0.81
CA TYR A 67 -10.58 2.57 1.64
C TYR A 67 -9.17 2.63 1.03
N THR A 68 -8.59 1.47 0.71
CA THR A 68 -7.25 1.34 0.10
C THR A 68 -7.16 1.89 -1.32
N ALA A 69 -8.28 2.07 -2.04
CA ALA A 69 -8.30 2.78 -3.32
C ALA A 69 -8.52 4.30 -3.16
N GLY A 70 -9.39 4.70 -2.25
CA GLY A 70 -9.83 6.08 -2.07
C GLY A 70 -8.79 6.96 -1.36
N VAL A 71 -8.17 6.45 -0.29
CA VAL A 71 -7.17 7.21 0.48
C VAL A 71 -5.95 7.59 -0.39
N PRO A 72 -5.34 6.68 -1.18
CA PRO A 72 -4.27 7.05 -2.11
C PRO A 72 -4.68 8.09 -3.16
N ALA A 73 -5.90 8.01 -3.69
CA ALA A 73 -6.41 8.99 -4.63
C ALA A 73 -6.55 10.39 -4.00
N ALA A 74 -7.08 10.45 -2.77
CA ALA A 74 -7.18 11.70 -2.02
C ALA A 74 -5.79 12.26 -1.65
N ALA A 75 -4.86 11.43 -1.20
CA ALA A 75 -3.49 11.82 -0.90
C ALA A 75 -2.78 12.41 -2.12
N ALA A 76 -2.89 11.77 -3.29
CA ALA A 76 -2.33 12.28 -4.54
C ALA A 76 -2.95 13.64 -4.91
N ALA A 77 -4.26 13.80 -4.79
CA ALA A 77 -4.94 15.07 -5.06
C ALA A 77 -4.47 16.20 -4.12
N ILE A 78 -4.23 15.89 -2.84
CA ILE A 78 -3.67 16.84 -1.86
C ILE A 78 -2.26 17.28 -2.26
N LEU A 79 -1.38 16.35 -2.66
CA LEU A 79 -0.01 16.68 -3.08
C LEU A 79 0.02 17.52 -4.36
N VAL A 80 -0.87 17.24 -5.31
CA VAL A 80 -1.04 18.07 -6.51
C VAL A 80 -1.52 19.47 -6.14
N ALA A 81 -2.53 19.59 -5.27
CA ALA A 81 -3.08 20.87 -4.84
C ALA A 81 -2.07 21.73 -4.04
N ARG A 82 -1.17 21.11 -3.28
CA ARG A 82 -0.08 21.78 -2.55
C ARG A 82 1.08 22.21 -3.46
N GLY A 83 1.17 21.64 -4.66
CA GLY A 83 2.27 21.84 -5.59
C GLY A 83 3.47 20.90 -5.38
N ASP A 84 3.42 20.00 -4.39
CA ASP A 84 4.46 19.00 -4.13
C ASP A 84 4.63 18.05 -5.32
N TRP A 85 3.53 17.75 -6.03
CA TRP A 85 3.46 16.94 -7.25
C TRP A 85 3.00 17.75 -8.47
N ASP A 86 3.45 19.01 -8.65
CA ASP A 86 3.18 19.82 -9.86
C ASP A 86 4.05 19.38 -11.06
N ALA A 87 3.70 18.25 -11.68
CA ALA A 87 4.46 17.71 -12.82
C ALA A 87 4.19 18.44 -14.15
N ARG A 88 3.08 19.20 -14.26
CA ARG A 88 2.62 19.90 -15.48
C ARG A 88 2.50 19.05 -16.75
N ARG A 89 2.52 17.73 -16.60
CA ARG A 89 2.36 16.74 -17.66
C ARG A 89 1.71 15.49 -17.07
N MET A 90 1.24 14.60 -17.94
CA MET A 90 0.85 13.26 -17.51
C MET A 90 2.09 12.51 -17.02
N VAL A 91 1.98 11.95 -15.82
CA VAL A 91 3.01 11.16 -15.14
C VAL A 91 2.34 9.99 -14.43
N ASN A 92 3.07 8.90 -14.27
CA ASN A 92 2.72 7.86 -13.31
C ASN A 92 3.29 8.17 -11.92
N VAL A 93 2.79 7.47 -10.90
CA VAL A 93 3.16 7.71 -9.50
C VAL A 93 4.65 7.42 -9.25
N GLU A 94 5.22 6.42 -9.91
CA GLU A 94 6.64 6.07 -9.81
C GLU A 94 7.60 7.12 -10.38
N GLU A 95 7.10 8.08 -11.17
CA GLU A 95 7.88 9.22 -11.67
C GLU A 95 8.00 10.37 -10.64
N LEU A 96 7.28 10.29 -9.52
CA LEU A 96 7.16 11.36 -8.52
C LEU A 96 7.87 11.00 -7.21
N PRO A 97 8.30 12.00 -6.40
CA PRO A 97 8.91 11.73 -5.10
C PRO A 97 7.95 10.95 -4.19
N PRO A 98 8.34 9.75 -3.68
CA PRO A 98 7.42 8.89 -2.94
C PRO A 98 7.25 9.29 -1.46
N ARG A 99 8.23 9.99 -0.88
CA ARG A 99 8.24 10.29 0.57
C ARG A 99 7.04 11.14 1.03
N PRO A 100 6.65 12.23 0.36
CA PRO A 100 5.47 13.02 0.75
C PRO A 100 4.20 12.18 0.73
N PHE A 101 4.08 11.29 -0.25
CA PHE A 101 2.93 10.41 -0.40
C PHE A 101 2.84 9.36 0.70
N LEU A 102 3.93 8.62 0.96
CA LEU A 102 3.96 7.63 2.05
C LEU A 102 3.71 8.26 3.42
N SER A 103 4.21 9.48 3.64
CA SER A 103 3.95 10.23 4.89
C SER A 103 2.48 10.57 5.03
N LEU A 104 1.86 11.06 3.95
CA LEU A 104 0.44 11.40 3.96
C LEU A 104 -0.45 10.16 4.09
N LEU A 105 -0.06 9.02 3.51
CA LEU A 105 -0.77 7.75 3.70
C LEU A 105 -0.72 7.28 5.16
N ASP A 106 0.44 7.39 5.82
CA ASP A 106 0.55 7.09 7.26
C ASP A 106 -0.42 7.97 8.08
N ASP A 107 -0.44 9.28 7.80
CA ASP A 107 -1.33 10.25 8.48
C ASP A 107 -2.82 9.99 8.21
N MET A 108 -3.15 9.44 7.04
CA MET A 108 -4.52 9.17 6.57
C MET A 108 -4.98 7.73 6.87
N GLY A 109 -4.29 6.99 7.74
CA GLY A 109 -4.73 5.67 8.21
C GLY A 109 -4.30 4.48 7.36
N LEU A 110 -3.39 4.67 6.39
CA LEU A 110 -2.78 3.60 5.59
C LEU A 110 -1.26 3.50 5.80
N PRO A 111 -0.81 3.07 7.00
CA PRO A 111 0.60 3.00 7.30
C PRO A 111 1.34 1.98 6.42
N THR A 112 2.50 2.40 5.88
CA THR A 112 3.34 1.52 5.05
C THR A 112 4.41 0.82 5.88
N ARG A 113 4.57 -0.50 5.65
CA ARG A 113 5.56 -1.35 6.32
C ARG A 113 6.58 -1.90 5.34
N ILE A 114 7.78 -2.17 5.84
CA ILE A 114 8.88 -2.79 5.10
C ILE A 114 9.33 -4.02 5.88
N ARG A 115 9.28 -5.19 5.24
CA ARG A 115 9.87 -6.43 5.72
C ARG A 115 11.04 -6.84 4.84
N ASP A 116 12.23 -6.93 5.42
CA ASP A 116 13.43 -7.41 4.75
C ASP A 116 14.25 -8.30 5.70
N ALA A 117 15.50 -8.62 5.35
CA ALA A 117 16.40 -9.42 6.19
C ALA A 117 16.65 -8.84 7.60
N ARG A 118 16.30 -7.56 7.83
CA ARG A 118 16.45 -6.86 9.11
C ARG A 118 15.14 -6.83 9.91
N GLY A 119 14.12 -7.53 9.45
CA GLY A 119 12.81 -7.61 10.10
C GLY A 119 11.76 -6.68 9.49
N ASP A 120 10.60 -6.67 10.13
CA ASP A 120 9.43 -5.88 9.74
C ASP A 120 9.33 -4.59 10.58
N ARG A 121 9.15 -3.45 9.91
CA ARG A 121 9.20 -2.10 10.52
C ARG A 121 8.39 -1.09 9.70
N ALA A 122 8.09 0.06 10.29
CA ALA A 122 7.50 1.17 9.54
C ALA A 122 8.50 1.70 8.49
N TRP A 123 8.01 2.20 7.35
CA TRP A 123 8.87 2.61 6.24
C TRP A 123 9.85 3.74 6.59
N HIS A 124 9.47 4.60 7.55
CA HIS A 124 10.27 5.72 8.02
C HIS A 124 11.27 5.34 9.13
N GLU A 125 11.18 4.12 9.68
CA GLU A 125 12.12 3.63 10.69
C GLU A 125 13.44 3.18 10.04
N ARG A 126 14.56 3.68 10.58
CA ARG A 126 15.88 3.17 10.21
C ARG A 126 16.04 1.77 10.80
N PRO A 127 16.56 0.80 10.03
CA PRO A 127 16.89 -0.50 10.59
C PRO A 127 17.90 -0.33 11.73
N ALA A 128 17.71 -1.07 12.82
CA ALA A 128 18.72 -1.15 13.88
C ALA A 128 20.07 -1.57 13.25
N HIS A 129 21.16 -0.90 13.65
CA HIS A 129 22.49 -1.12 13.10
C HIS A 129 22.84 -2.61 13.09
N ALA A 130 22.98 -3.20 11.90
CA ALA A 130 23.65 -4.48 11.76
C ALA A 130 25.15 -4.23 12.02
N SER A 131 25.72 -4.82 13.07
CA SER A 131 27.16 -4.79 13.28
C SER A 131 27.82 -5.38 12.05
N VAL A 132 28.60 -4.58 11.34
CA VAL A 132 29.47 -5.08 10.28
C VAL A 132 30.51 -5.94 10.98
N ALA A 133 30.40 -7.27 10.85
CA ALA A 133 31.47 -8.17 11.23
C ALA A 133 32.64 -7.91 10.27
N GLY A 134 33.54 -7.01 10.67
CA GLY A 134 34.82 -6.77 10.03
C GLY A 134 35.72 -7.97 10.25
N GLY A 135 35.69 -8.93 9.32
CA GLY A 135 36.73 -9.95 9.18
C GLY A 135 37.88 -9.37 8.36
N ALA A 136 38.82 -8.71 9.03
CA ALA A 136 40.13 -8.45 8.46
C ALA A 136 40.84 -9.81 8.29
N LEU A 137 40.93 -10.33 7.05
CA LEU A 137 42.00 -11.27 6.72
C LEU A 137 43.22 -10.44 6.37
N ALA A 138 44.09 -10.27 7.36
CA ALA A 138 45.46 -9.85 7.17
C ALA A 138 46.16 -10.87 6.25
N VAL A 139 46.80 -10.36 5.21
CA VAL A 139 47.80 -11.08 4.42
C VAL A 139 49.02 -11.27 5.32
N GLY A 140 49.41 -12.52 5.51
CA GLY A 140 50.64 -12.96 6.18
C GLY A 140 51.15 -14.21 5.49
#